data_AF-A0A661WAQ9-F1
#
_entry.id   AF-A0A661WAQ9-F1
#
_cell.length_a   1.000
_cell.length_b   1.000
_cell.length_c   1.000
_cell.angle_alpha   90.00
_cell.angle_beta   90.00
_cell.angle_gamma   90.00
#
_symmetry.space_group_name_H-M   'P 1'
#
loop_
_entity.id
_entity.type
_entity.pdbx_description
1 polymer ?
#
loop_
_entity_poly.entity_id
_entity_poly.type
_entity_poly.pdbx_seq_one_letter_code
_entity_poly.pdbx_strand_id
1 'polypeptide(L)'
;FFPVDGEGEVNIIEPNWGLGVGALEIDELDQGGLVEDTVEDEPAFVESPIQIPDDTDVPATQLENKKKEQPPKKEEFVSPRREMDKKPGLASQVAAEIGPAINGIQESKTWSVLSSAGGSVGATVRKGWHSLLGLISKMLPDDQILDLPSWSLSMIAVLVPVVMVVFGSVFYIKRGRNQLYDDHLSQAKTLLTLASTQIDTPEYYQSISEAMDQITAARSYQQTEEVEELFSTLRLELDTLDRVTRLNYQPLFSRGLGADVTISKIVVTAWNDLYMLNADYGTVIWAQSNPDGYKIIDEFSCGPIDGHITVGPLVDIVALPTSQEDQATILGVDKNHTMIFCYADLTETPVIFEDISYTLGRGQAEAIAMSSSAPYNLYILDPEKRAIWIEYQSQNYHEGSEYFGAIDSPEMADAIELVTNGSELFILHNDGYVTKCVTERADADPLCTTPFDYSDTRPGSESGPFFAGANFDSFTIKGSPGMAVYMLDSEEQALYRFSTQLEFQEQFRPIDGIIDQPATAFTVTMSDRVFMAVDNQIYTAQLLP
;
A
#
# COMPACT_ATOMS: atom_id res chain seq x y z
N PHE A 1 25.28 19.67 25.06
CA PHE A 1 26.12 20.70 25.70
C PHE A 1 26.15 21.95 24.84
N PHE A 2 25.32 22.95 25.17
CA PHE A 2 25.48 24.41 24.98
C PHE A 2 24.44 25.08 25.91
N PRO A 3 24.72 26.27 26.49
CA PRO A 3 24.02 26.81 27.65
C PRO A 3 22.86 27.78 27.32
N VAL A 4 22.13 28.09 28.39
CA VAL A 4 20.83 28.79 28.55
C VAL A 4 20.95 30.31 28.36
N ASP A 5 19.87 30.95 27.86
CA ASP A 5 19.12 32.04 28.53
C ASP A 5 18.36 32.92 27.51
N GLY A 6 17.04 33.03 27.72
CA GLY A 6 16.16 33.91 26.96
C GLY A 6 14.71 33.74 27.40
N GLU A 7 14.30 34.54 28.39
CA GLU A 7 12.91 34.66 28.85
C GLU A 7 11.99 35.07 27.67
N GLY A 8 10.97 34.25 27.44
CA GLY A 8 9.86 34.55 26.55
C GLY A 8 8.63 33.81 27.04
N GLU A 9 7.65 34.55 27.56
CA GLU A 9 6.34 34.03 27.96
C GLU A 9 5.66 33.35 26.76
N VAL A 10 5.39 32.05 26.88
CA VAL A 10 4.52 31.31 25.97
C VAL A 10 3.12 31.33 26.56
N ASN A 11 2.21 32.10 25.95
CA ASN A 11 0.78 31.98 26.22
C ASN A 11 0.27 30.65 25.67
N ILE A 12 0.11 29.67 26.56
CA ILE A 12 -0.56 28.40 26.27
C ILE A 12 -2.07 28.68 26.30
N ILE A 13 -2.72 28.59 25.13
CA ILE A 13 -4.17 28.56 25.04
C ILE A 13 -4.58 27.10 25.28
N GLU A 14 -5.13 26.82 26.47
CA GLU A 14 -5.71 25.52 26.80
C GLU A 14 -7.07 25.33 26.11
N PRO A 15 -7.35 24.18 25.47
CA PRO A 15 -8.67 23.84 25.00
C PRO A 15 -9.60 23.43 26.16
N ASN A 16 -10.71 24.14 26.28
CA ASN A 16 -11.76 23.93 27.28
C ASN A 16 -12.62 22.70 26.93
N TRP A 17 -12.32 21.55 27.55
CA TRP A 17 -13.22 20.39 27.55
C TRP A 17 -14.08 20.39 28.81
N GLY A 18 -15.26 21.00 28.71
CA GLY A 18 -16.27 20.95 29.75
C GLY A 18 -17.14 19.71 29.63
N LEU A 19 -16.86 18.67 30.42
CA LEU A 19 -17.85 17.65 30.79
C LEU A 19 -17.73 17.39 32.30
N GLY A 20 -18.79 17.75 33.02
CA GLY A 20 -18.87 17.61 34.46
C GLY A 20 -18.98 16.16 34.90
N VAL A 21 -18.17 15.79 35.89
CA VAL A 21 -18.29 14.53 36.62
C VAL A 21 -18.52 14.88 38.09
N GLY A 22 -19.75 14.62 38.55
CA GLY A 22 -20.09 14.64 39.97
C GLY A 22 -19.48 13.41 40.64
N ALA A 23 -18.74 13.66 41.72
CA ALA A 23 -18.14 12.67 42.59
C ALA A 23 -19.19 11.79 43.28
N LEU A 24 -18.91 10.50 43.40
CA LEU A 24 -19.37 9.68 44.53
C LEU A 24 -18.25 8.74 44.98
N GLU A 25 -17.92 8.88 46.26
CA GLU A 25 -17.00 8.07 47.06
C GLU A 25 -17.42 6.59 47.10
N ILE A 26 -16.43 5.71 47.21
CA ILE A 26 -16.62 4.29 47.52
C ILE A 26 -15.92 4.04 48.86
N ASP A 27 -16.69 3.71 49.89
CA ASP A 27 -16.21 3.21 51.18
C ASP A 27 -16.09 1.68 51.14
N GLU A 28 -15.02 1.17 51.75
CA GLU A 28 -14.80 -0.24 52.10
C GLU A 28 -15.87 -0.78 53.08
N LEU A 29 -16.18 -2.09 53.01
CA LEU A 29 -16.14 -3.03 54.15
C LEU A 29 -16.69 -4.44 53.79
N ASP A 30 -15.76 -5.40 53.73
CA ASP A 30 -15.63 -6.69 54.43
C ASP A 30 -16.84 -7.58 54.88
N GLN A 31 -16.63 -8.90 54.67
CA GLN A 31 -17.15 -10.16 55.27
C GLN A 31 -18.63 -10.59 55.23
N GLY A 32 -18.85 -11.76 54.59
CA GLY A 32 -19.23 -12.99 55.31
C GLY A 32 -20.68 -13.48 55.21
N GLY A 33 -20.85 -14.78 54.87
CA GLY A 33 -21.89 -15.63 55.47
C GLY A 33 -22.93 -16.27 54.54
N LEU A 34 -22.94 -17.62 54.57
CA LEU A 34 -23.92 -18.60 54.07
C LEU A 34 -25.41 -18.29 54.41
N VAL A 35 -26.36 -18.78 53.58
CA VAL A 35 -27.53 -19.63 53.95
C VAL A 35 -28.36 -20.04 52.70
N GLU A 36 -28.91 -21.26 52.76
CA GLU A 36 -29.80 -22.04 51.88
C GLU A 36 -31.21 -21.47 51.54
N ASP A 37 -31.80 -22.09 50.49
CA ASP A 37 -33.23 -22.32 50.16
C ASP A 37 -34.12 -21.09 49.84
N THR A 38 -34.94 -21.04 48.78
CA THR A 38 -36.03 -21.96 48.41
C THR A 38 -36.63 -21.62 47.03
N VAL A 39 -37.44 -22.56 46.51
CA VAL A 39 -38.14 -22.69 45.22
C VAL A 39 -39.43 -21.83 45.10
N GLU A 40 -39.97 -21.74 43.87
CA GLU A 40 -41.28 -21.25 43.36
C GLU A 40 -41.21 -19.88 42.67
N ASP A 41 -41.81 -19.57 41.52
CA ASP A 41 -42.64 -20.29 40.54
C ASP A 41 -42.66 -19.47 39.23
N GLU A 42 -42.95 -20.13 38.11
CA GLU A 42 -43.10 -19.57 36.75
C GLU A 42 -44.34 -18.64 36.63
N PRO A 43 -44.47 -17.79 35.58
CA PRO A 43 -45.09 -18.30 34.36
C PRO A 43 -44.57 -17.75 33.02
N ALA A 44 -44.65 -18.64 32.04
CA ALA A 44 -44.47 -18.46 30.61
C ALA A 44 -45.30 -17.32 29.99
N PHE A 45 -44.70 -16.62 29.03
CA PHE A 45 -45.39 -15.69 28.13
C PHE A 45 -45.71 -16.39 26.80
N VAL A 46 -46.97 -16.25 26.40
CA VAL A 46 -47.64 -16.95 25.29
C VAL A 46 -47.49 -16.16 24.00
N GLU A 47 -47.04 -16.83 22.93
CA GLU A 47 -47.14 -16.35 21.55
C GLU A 47 -48.61 -16.32 21.08
N SER A 48 -48.95 -15.35 20.24
CA SER A 48 -50.17 -15.38 19.44
C SER A 48 -49.90 -14.80 18.04
N PRO A 49 -50.27 -15.54 16.97
CA PRO A 49 -50.05 -15.11 15.59
C PRO A 49 -51.24 -14.29 15.06
N ILE A 50 -50.95 -13.38 14.12
CA ILE A 50 -51.97 -12.66 13.36
C ILE A 50 -52.20 -13.40 12.02
N GLN A 51 -53.46 -13.77 11.77
CA GLN A 51 -53.99 -14.20 10.48
C GLN A 51 -55.13 -13.26 10.04
N ILE A 52 -55.51 -13.38 8.75
CA ILE A 52 -56.82 -13.17 8.08
C ILE A 52 -56.67 -12.26 6.82
N PRO A 53 -57.27 -12.56 5.64
CA PRO A 53 -57.60 -13.83 5.00
C PRO A 53 -57.36 -13.87 3.46
N ASP A 54 -57.64 -15.04 2.90
CA ASP A 54 -57.65 -15.46 1.49
C ASP A 54 -58.93 -15.02 0.73
N ASP A 55 -58.86 -14.84 -0.59
CA ASP A 55 -59.73 -15.54 -1.56
C ASP A 55 -59.47 -15.13 -3.03
N THR A 56 -59.21 -16.17 -3.83
CA THR A 56 -59.09 -16.25 -5.28
C THR A 56 -60.41 -16.19 -6.03
N ASP A 57 -60.41 -15.79 -7.31
CA ASP A 57 -61.40 -16.29 -8.28
C ASP A 57 -60.99 -16.22 -9.78
N VAL A 58 -61.05 -17.41 -10.42
CA VAL A 58 -61.39 -17.79 -11.83
C VAL A 58 -60.42 -17.57 -13.04
N PRO A 59 -60.58 -18.28 -14.20
CA PRO A 59 -59.85 -19.50 -14.55
C PRO A 59 -59.18 -19.51 -15.96
N ALA A 60 -58.60 -20.64 -16.34
CA ALA A 60 -57.98 -20.93 -17.64
C ALA A 60 -58.96 -21.28 -18.77
N THR A 61 -58.63 -20.86 -20.01
CA THR A 61 -59.04 -21.53 -21.26
C THR A 61 -57.98 -21.40 -22.35
N GLN A 62 -57.74 -22.52 -23.04
CA GLN A 62 -56.76 -22.72 -24.12
C GLN A 62 -57.20 -22.13 -25.47
N LEU A 63 -56.26 -21.84 -26.38
CA LEU A 63 -56.13 -22.47 -27.72
C LEU A 63 -55.06 -21.80 -28.61
N GLU A 64 -54.08 -22.62 -28.98
CA GLU A 64 -53.43 -22.79 -30.30
C GLU A 64 -52.93 -21.62 -31.18
N ASN A 65 -51.63 -21.75 -31.51
CA ASN A 65 -51.00 -21.64 -32.84
C ASN A 65 -51.08 -20.32 -33.62
N LYS A 66 -49.93 -19.63 -33.71
CA LYS A 66 -49.27 -19.34 -35.02
C LYS A 66 -47.86 -18.75 -34.88
N LYS A 67 -46.90 -19.52 -35.41
CA LYS A 67 -45.87 -19.13 -36.40
C LYS A 67 -44.97 -17.91 -36.09
N LYS A 68 -43.70 -18.25 -35.82
CA LYS A 68 -42.45 -17.47 -35.99
C LYS A 68 -42.62 -16.14 -36.74
N GLU A 69 -42.35 -15.05 -36.01
CA GLU A 69 -41.88 -13.80 -36.60
C GLU A 69 -40.70 -13.29 -35.76
N GLN A 70 -39.62 -13.02 -36.47
CA GLN A 70 -38.30 -12.66 -35.96
C GLN A 70 -38.33 -11.20 -35.47
N PRO A 71 -37.81 -10.86 -34.28
CA PRO A 71 -37.78 -9.47 -33.85
C PRO A 71 -36.81 -8.67 -34.73
N PRO A 72 -37.12 -7.39 -34.98
CA PRO A 72 -36.40 -6.56 -35.93
C PRO A 72 -34.99 -6.28 -35.43
N LYS A 73 -34.06 -6.30 -36.39
CA LYS A 73 -32.68 -5.85 -36.26
C LYS A 73 -32.70 -4.45 -35.64
N LYS A 74 -32.12 -4.29 -34.43
CA LYS A 74 -31.83 -2.98 -33.87
C LYS A 74 -30.92 -2.26 -34.87
N GLU A 75 -31.43 -1.17 -35.44
CA GLU A 75 -30.61 -0.19 -36.13
C GLU A 75 -29.64 0.39 -35.10
N GLU A 76 -28.35 0.17 -35.32
CA GLU A 76 -27.30 0.92 -34.65
C GLU A 76 -27.53 2.41 -34.90
N PHE A 77 -27.78 3.15 -33.83
CA PHE A 77 -27.69 4.60 -33.85
C PHE A 77 -26.19 4.97 -33.93
N VAL A 78 -25.65 4.97 -35.16
CA VAL A 78 -24.32 5.50 -35.45
C VAL A 78 -24.41 7.02 -35.34
N SER A 79 -23.95 7.55 -34.22
CA SER A 79 -23.63 8.97 -34.10
C SER A 79 -22.58 9.34 -35.16
N PRO A 80 -22.73 10.42 -35.92
CA PRO A 80 -21.74 10.82 -36.91
C PRO A 80 -20.46 11.25 -36.19
N ARG A 81 -19.50 10.34 -36.12
CA ARG A 81 -18.11 10.62 -35.74
C ARG A 81 -17.55 11.60 -36.78
N ARG A 82 -17.45 12.87 -36.40
CA ARG A 82 -16.66 13.86 -37.14
C ARG A 82 -15.21 13.38 -37.13
N GLU A 83 -14.76 12.87 -38.25
CA GLU A 83 -13.35 12.57 -38.52
C GLU A 83 -12.63 13.93 -38.60
N MET A 84 -12.05 14.37 -37.48
CA MET A 84 -11.05 15.45 -37.50
C MET A 84 -9.76 14.84 -38.02
N ASP A 85 -9.47 15.11 -39.30
CA ASP A 85 -8.14 14.98 -39.90
C ASP A 85 -7.09 15.60 -38.95
N LYS A 86 -6.36 14.75 -38.23
CA LYS A 86 -5.15 15.13 -37.50
C LYS A 86 -4.09 15.47 -38.54
N LYS A 87 -4.04 16.73 -38.95
CA LYS A 87 -2.83 17.27 -39.59
C LYS A 87 -1.67 17.13 -38.61
N PRO A 88 -0.52 16.59 -39.05
CA PRO A 88 0.65 16.44 -38.18
C PRO A 88 1.04 17.82 -37.65
N GLY A 89 1.18 17.92 -36.33
CA GLY A 89 1.56 19.15 -35.65
C GLY A 89 2.93 19.63 -36.14
N LEU A 90 3.11 20.95 -36.21
CA LEU A 90 4.34 21.61 -36.66
C LEU A 90 5.61 21.04 -36.00
N ALA A 91 5.50 20.58 -34.75
CA ALA A 91 6.58 19.91 -34.02
C ALA A 91 7.04 18.57 -34.63
N SER A 92 6.11 17.78 -35.19
CA SER A 92 6.43 16.49 -35.84
C SER A 92 7.04 16.67 -37.24
N GLN A 93 6.69 17.74 -37.95
CA GLN A 93 7.32 18.10 -39.22
C GLN A 93 8.73 18.66 -39.01
N VAL A 94 8.92 19.46 -37.95
CA VAL A 94 10.24 19.98 -37.55
C VAL A 94 11.16 18.86 -37.04
N ALA A 95 10.62 17.86 -36.33
CA ALA A 95 11.41 16.70 -35.88
C ALA A 95 11.88 15.79 -37.03
N ALA A 96 11.06 15.61 -38.07
CA ALA A 96 11.41 14.80 -39.24
C ALA A 96 12.50 15.45 -40.13
N GLU A 97 12.63 16.77 -40.08
CA GLU A 97 13.59 17.52 -40.90
C GLU A 97 14.95 17.73 -40.22
N ILE A 98 15.01 17.63 -38.89
CA ILE A 98 16.24 17.84 -38.09
C ILE A 98 16.86 16.51 -37.60
N GLY A 99 16.07 15.43 -37.54
CA GLY A 99 16.52 14.09 -37.15
C GLY A 99 17.83 13.58 -37.80
N PRO A 100 18.03 13.73 -39.13
CA PRO A 100 19.26 13.24 -39.77
C PRO A 100 20.50 14.14 -39.56
N ALA A 101 20.34 15.35 -38.98
CA ALA A 101 21.47 16.26 -38.72
C ALA A 101 22.09 16.05 -37.32
N ILE A 102 21.34 15.47 -36.37
CA ILE A 102 21.80 15.28 -34.98
C ILE A 102 22.61 13.98 -34.85
N ASN A 103 22.25 12.92 -35.60
CA ASN A 103 22.97 11.65 -35.56
C ASN A 103 24.39 11.71 -36.18
N GLY A 104 24.73 12.76 -36.93
CA GLY A 104 26.08 12.97 -37.48
C GLY A 104 27.07 13.63 -36.52
N ILE A 105 26.63 14.11 -35.36
CA ILE A 105 27.49 14.83 -34.40
C ILE A 105 27.97 13.89 -33.28
N GLN A 106 27.30 12.74 -33.10
CA GLN A 106 27.55 11.79 -32.02
C GLN A 106 28.75 10.85 -32.23
N GLU A 107 29.38 10.85 -33.42
CA GLU A 107 30.57 10.02 -33.72
C GLU A 107 31.91 10.79 -33.74
N SER A 108 31.93 12.10 -33.45
CA SER A 108 33.20 12.84 -33.42
C SER A 108 33.88 12.82 -32.04
N LYS A 109 35.11 12.32 -32.05
CA LYS A 109 35.98 11.98 -30.93
C LYS A 109 36.56 13.20 -30.17
N THR A 110 35.76 14.22 -29.87
CA THR A 110 36.23 15.50 -29.27
C THR A 110 35.60 15.85 -27.92
N TRP A 111 34.86 14.92 -27.31
CA TRP A 111 34.07 15.19 -26.09
C TRP A 111 34.74 14.83 -24.75
N SER A 112 36.05 14.54 -24.74
CA SER A 112 36.80 14.16 -23.53
C SER A 112 37.60 15.29 -22.87
N VAL A 113 37.47 16.55 -23.32
CA VAL A 113 38.28 17.68 -22.80
C VAL A 113 37.45 18.76 -22.08
N LEU A 114 36.11 18.63 -22.00
CA LEU A 114 35.24 19.69 -21.49
C LEU A 114 34.62 19.44 -20.10
N SER A 115 35.02 18.39 -19.38
CA SER A 115 34.51 18.09 -18.03
C SER A 115 35.43 18.53 -16.87
N SER A 116 36.49 19.32 -17.11
CA SER A 116 37.34 19.83 -16.02
C SER A 116 37.50 21.36 -16.07
N ALA A 117 36.42 22.10 -15.86
CA ALA A 117 36.48 23.54 -15.54
C ALA A 117 35.19 24.04 -14.86
N GLY A 118 34.69 23.29 -13.87
CA GLY A 118 33.56 23.70 -13.02
C GLY A 118 34.05 24.27 -11.69
N GLY A 119 34.56 25.50 -11.68
CA GLY A 119 34.97 26.16 -10.44
C GLY A 119 35.34 27.63 -10.63
N SER A 120 34.55 28.51 -10.02
CA SER A 120 34.79 29.95 -9.82
C SER A 120 34.64 30.88 -11.05
N VAL A 121 33.41 31.31 -11.33
CA VAL A 121 33.16 32.55 -12.09
C VAL A 121 32.21 33.44 -11.30
N GLY A 122 32.71 33.99 -10.19
CA GLY A 122 31.97 34.93 -9.34
C GLY A 122 32.69 36.28 -9.10
N ALA A 123 33.95 36.45 -9.48
CA ALA A 123 34.72 37.64 -9.07
C ALA A 123 35.66 38.25 -10.13
N THR A 124 35.63 37.79 -11.39
CA THR A 124 36.64 38.20 -12.40
C THR A 124 36.12 38.98 -13.59
N VAL A 125 34.81 39.31 -13.65
CA VAL A 125 34.24 40.08 -14.77
C VAL A 125 34.47 41.59 -14.64
N ARG A 126 34.82 42.11 -13.45
CA ARG A 126 34.94 43.56 -13.21
C ARG A 126 36.30 44.18 -13.54
N LYS A 127 37.34 43.38 -13.85
CA LYS A 127 38.69 43.89 -14.21
C LYS A 127 39.06 43.75 -15.69
N GLY A 128 38.31 42.99 -16.50
CA GLY A 128 38.58 42.83 -17.94
C GLY A 128 38.06 43.98 -18.82
N TRP A 129 37.04 44.71 -18.37
CA TRP A 129 36.34 45.69 -19.22
C TRP A 129 37.15 46.97 -19.49
N HIS A 130 38.06 47.37 -18.60
CA HIS A 130 38.90 48.56 -18.79
C HIS A 130 40.15 48.32 -19.66
N SER A 131 40.56 47.06 -19.89
CA SER A 131 41.69 46.76 -20.79
C SER A 131 41.26 46.63 -22.26
N LEU A 132 39.97 46.36 -22.53
CA LEU A 132 39.44 46.18 -23.88
C LEU A 132 39.08 47.53 -24.56
N LEU A 133 38.66 48.53 -23.80
CA LEU A 133 38.38 49.88 -24.33
C LEU A 133 39.66 50.70 -24.64
N GLY A 134 40.81 50.33 -24.08
CA GLY A 134 42.10 50.99 -24.38
C GLY A 134 42.73 50.57 -25.72
N LEU A 135 42.27 49.47 -26.31
CA LEU A 135 42.78 48.94 -27.59
C LEU A 135 41.93 49.38 -28.79
N ILE A 136 40.70 49.86 -28.58
CA ILE A 136 39.79 50.30 -29.64
C ILE A 136 40.05 51.78 -30.03
N SER A 137 40.62 52.60 -29.15
CA SER A 137 40.90 54.02 -29.46
C SER A 137 42.23 54.29 -30.16
N LYS A 138 43.03 53.25 -30.46
CA LYS A 138 44.27 53.34 -31.25
C LYS A 138 44.19 52.68 -32.63
N MET A 139 43.03 52.18 -33.01
CA MET A 139 42.76 51.66 -34.36
C MET A 139 41.59 52.42 -34.96
N LEU A 140 41.87 53.66 -35.36
CA LEU A 140 41.29 54.39 -36.49
C LEU A 140 42.23 55.60 -36.63
N PRO A 141 42.85 55.86 -37.81
CA PRO A 141 42.06 56.24 -38.98
C PRO A 141 42.63 55.83 -40.36
N ASP A 142 41.80 56.12 -41.35
CA ASP A 142 42.00 56.24 -42.80
C ASP A 142 42.16 54.98 -43.67
N ASP A 143 41.15 54.82 -44.53
CA ASP A 143 41.24 54.38 -45.92
C ASP A 143 42.23 53.26 -46.20
N GLN A 144 41.90 52.10 -45.67
CA GLN A 144 42.16 50.84 -46.36
C GLN A 144 41.11 49.83 -45.94
N ILE A 145 40.43 49.32 -46.96
CA ILE A 145 39.43 48.27 -46.92
C ILE A 145 39.84 47.20 -45.90
N LEU A 146 38.94 46.92 -44.97
CA LEU A 146 39.05 45.84 -43.98
C LEU A 146 39.24 44.49 -44.69
N ASP A 147 40.47 44.19 -45.12
CA ASP A 147 40.89 42.86 -45.57
C ASP A 147 41.12 42.00 -44.33
N LEU A 148 40.03 41.74 -43.62
CA LEU A 148 39.98 40.65 -42.66
C LEU A 148 40.12 39.34 -43.45
N PRO A 149 41.01 38.41 -43.05
CA PRO A 149 41.12 37.11 -43.71
C PRO A 149 39.74 36.45 -43.74
N SER A 150 39.29 36.01 -44.92
CA SER A 150 37.94 35.46 -45.19
C SER A 150 37.39 34.52 -44.10
N TRP A 151 38.26 33.73 -43.47
CA TRP A 151 37.94 32.86 -42.35
C TRP A 151 37.39 33.59 -41.10
N SER A 152 37.89 34.79 -40.79
CA SER A 152 37.44 35.60 -39.63
C SER A 152 36.06 36.22 -39.84
N LEU A 153 35.78 36.71 -41.06
CA LEU A 153 34.45 37.17 -41.45
C LEU A 153 33.42 36.02 -41.40
N SER A 154 33.81 34.82 -41.83
CA SER A 154 32.95 33.64 -41.78
C SER A 154 32.67 33.17 -40.34
N MET A 155 33.65 33.28 -39.44
CA MET A 155 33.49 32.96 -38.02
C MET A 155 32.52 33.93 -37.32
N ILE A 156 32.66 35.24 -37.54
CA ILE A 156 31.76 36.24 -36.92
C ILE A 156 30.32 36.08 -37.44
N ALA A 157 30.15 35.78 -38.74
CA ALA A 157 28.85 35.57 -39.36
C ALA A 157 28.06 34.37 -38.80
N VAL A 158 28.74 33.34 -38.27
CA VAL A 158 28.10 32.18 -37.64
C VAL A 158 27.98 32.36 -36.12
N LEU A 159 29.00 32.94 -35.49
CA LEU A 159 29.08 33.04 -34.04
C LEU A 159 28.04 34.01 -33.46
N VAL A 160 27.82 35.16 -34.10
CA VAL A 160 26.86 36.17 -33.61
C VAL A 160 25.41 35.64 -33.63
N PRO A 161 24.90 35.03 -34.72
CA PRO A 161 23.57 34.41 -34.72
C PRO A 161 23.44 33.30 -33.68
N VAL A 162 24.44 32.43 -33.53
CA VAL A 162 24.40 31.33 -32.55
C VAL A 162 24.32 31.88 -31.13
N VAL A 163 25.14 32.87 -30.80
CA VAL A 163 25.11 33.51 -29.47
C VAL A 163 23.77 34.20 -29.21
N MET A 164 23.18 34.86 -30.21
CA MET A 164 21.86 35.48 -30.07
C MET A 164 20.74 34.46 -29.84
N VAL A 165 20.77 33.32 -30.56
CA VAL A 165 19.84 32.20 -30.36
C VAL A 165 20.00 31.65 -28.95
N VAL A 166 21.22 31.40 -28.48
CA VAL A 166 21.48 30.86 -27.13
C VAL A 166 20.98 31.83 -26.04
N PHE A 167 21.30 33.13 -26.13
CA PHE A 167 20.81 34.12 -25.16
C PHE A 167 19.29 34.28 -25.21
N GLY A 168 18.70 34.29 -26.40
CA GLY A 168 17.25 34.32 -26.58
C GLY A 168 16.56 33.11 -25.99
N SER A 169 17.08 31.90 -26.24
CA SER A 169 16.58 30.64 -25.67
C SER A 169 16.66 30.64 -24.15
N VAL A 170 17.79 31.03 -23.55
CA VAL A 170 17.94 31.06 -22.08
C VAL A 170 16.99 32.07 -21.43
N PHE A 171 16.83 33.26 -22.01
CA PHE A 171 15.91 34.27 -21.48
C PHE A 171 14.46 33.84 -21.58
N TYR A 172 14.06 33.23 -22.71
CA TYR A 172 12.71 32.71 -22.91
C TYR A 172 12.40 31.58 -21.94
N ILE A 173 13.33 30.63 -21.74
CA ILE A 173 13.17 29.52 -20.80
C ILE A 173 13.08 30.01 -19.35
N LYS A 174 13.92 30.97 -18.94
CA LYS A 174 13.85 31.53 -17.57
C LYS A 174 12.57 32.31 -17.33
N ARG A 175 12.12 33.14 -18.29
CA ARG A 175 10.89 33.91 -18.15
C ARG A 175 9.65 33.03 -18.17
N GLY A 176 9.63 32.00 -19.02
CA GLY A 176 8.54 31.04 -19.09
C GLY A 176 8.37 30.26 -17.78
N ARG A 177 9.47 29.79 -17.18
CA ARG A 177 9.43 29.10 -15.88
C ARG A 177 8.88 29.96 -14.76
N ASN A 178 9.25 31.24 -14.70
CA ASN A 178 8.73 32.14 -13.66
C ASN A 178 7.23 32.40 -13.85
N GLN A 179 6.79 32.59 -15.09
CA GLN A 179 5.36 32.80 -15.36
C GLN A 179 4.52 31.55 -15.05
N LEU A 180 5.02 30.36 -15.35
CA LEU A 180 4.34 29.10 -15.02
C LEU A 180 4.26 28.89 -13.50
N TYR A 181 5.35 29.18 -12.78
CA TYR A 181 5.35 29.19 -11.32
C TYR A 181 4.29 30.14 -10.75
N ASP A 182 4.24 31.39 -11.21
CA ASP A 182 3.31 32.40 -10.70
C ASP A 182 1.84 32.01 -10.97
N ASP A 183 1.58 31.43 -12.15
CA ASP A 183 0.24 30.98 -12.56
C ASP A 183 -0.25 29.83 -11.67
N HIS A 184 0.55 28.76 -11.53
CA HIS A 184 0.19 27.61 -10.69
C HIS A 184 0.01 28.00 -9.22
N LEU A 185 0.90 28.85 -8.67
CA LEU A 185 0.77 29.35 -7.31
C LEU A 185 -0.50 30.19 -7.12
N SER A 186 -0.85 31.04 -8.09
CA SER A 186 -2.10 31.81 -8.06
C SER A 186 -3.33 30.91 -8.12
N GLN A 187 -3.30 29.86 -8.95
CA GLN A 187 -4.39 28.90 -9.07
C GLN A 187 -4.60 28.13 -7.76
N ALA A 188 -3.53 27.61 -7.14
CA ALA A 188 -3.59 26.93 -5.85
C ALA A 188 -4.25 27.82 -4.77
N LYS A 189 -3.85 29.09 -4.66
CA LYS A 189 -4.45 30.04 -3.71
C LYS A 189 -5.92 30.33 -3.98
N THR A 190 -6.31 30.36 -5.26
CA THR A 190 -7.70 30.59 -5.65
C THR A 190 -8.57 29.40 -5.28
N LEU A 191 -8.08 28.17 -5.50
CA LEU A 191 -8.74 26.92 -5.09
C LEU A 191 -8.89 26.83 -3.57
N LEU A 192 -7.89 27.23 -2.79
CA LEU A 192 -8.00 27.33 -1.34
C LEU A 192 -9.09 28.31 -0.88
N THR A 193 -9.20 29.45 -1.57
CA THR A 193 -10.26 30.42 -1.30
C THR A 193 -11.64 29.81 -1.60
N LEU A 194 -11.76 29.04 -2.68
CA LEU A 194 -12.97 28.31 -3.02
C LEU A 194 -13.30 27.22 -1.98
N ALA A 195 -12.31 26.41 -1.60
CA ALA A 195 -12.46 25.33 -0.62
C ALA A 195 -13.00 25.86 0.72
N SER A 196 -12.54 27.03 1.16
CA SER A 196 -13.04 27.68 2.39
C SER A 196 -14.55 27.99 2.38
N THR A 197 -15.20 27.97 1.21
CA THR A 197 -16.65 28.15 1.07
C THR A 197 -17.45 26.85 1.00
N GLN A 198 -16.77 25.70 0.93
CA GLN A 198 -17.34 24.37 0.68
C GLN A 198 -17.04 23.38 1.82
N ILE A 199 -16.71 23.86 3.02
CA ILE A 199 -16.34 23.03 4.17
C ILE A 199 -17.40 21.93 4.40
N ASP A 200 -16.94 20.72 4.73
CA ASP A 200 -17.75 19.51 5.00
C ASP A 200 -18.55 18.96 3.81
N THR A 201 -18.27 19.40 2.57
CA THR A 201 -18.86 18.81 1.35
C THR A 201 -17.83 17.99 0.57
N PRO A 202 -18.24 17.02 -0.27
CA PRO A 202 -17.32 16.28 -1.14
C PRO A 202 -16.48 17.20 -2.05
N GLU A 203 -17.02 18.37 -2.42
CA GLU A 203 -16.33 19.37 -3.22
C GLU A 203 -15.14 20.04 -2.49
N TYR A 204 -15.14 20.02 -1.15
CA TYR A 204 -13.98 20.45 -0.36
C TYR A 204 -12.75 19.61 -0.70
N TYR A 205 -12.89 18.28 -0.64
CA TYR A 205 -11.80 17.35 -0.93
C TYR A 205 -11.25 17.58 -2.34
N GLN A 206 -12.13 17.69 -3.33
CA GLN A 206 -11.73 17.94 -4.72
C GLN A 206 -10.93 19.25 -4.85
N SER A 207 -11.40 20.34 -4.22
CA SER A 207 -10.72 21.65 -4.28
C SER A 207 -9.34 21.62 -3.61
N ILE A 208 -9.20 20.92 -2.49
CA ILE A 208 -7.92 20.76 -1.79
C ILE A 208 -6.96 19.87 -2.60
N SER A 209 -7.45 18.76 -3.17
CA SER A 209 -6.68 17.87 -4.03
C SER A 209 -6.17 18.59 -5.29
N GLU A 210 -7.04 19.34 -5.98
CA GLU A 210 -6.63 20.16 -7.12
C GLU A 210 -5.63 21.24 -6.72
N ALA A 211 -5.78 21.85 -5.53
CA ALA A 211 -4.80 22.81 -5.02
C ALA A 211 -3.43 22.16 -4.76
N MET A 212 -3.41 20.91 -4.29
CA MET A 212 -2.18 20.11 -4.13
C MET A 212 -1.48 19.86 -5.47
N ASP A 213 -2.23 19.54 -6.52
CA ASP A 213 -1.66 19.37 -7.87
C ASP A 213 -1.03 20.67 -8.39
N GLN A 214 -1.72 21.80 -8.20
CA GLN A 214 -1.22 23.11 -8.62
C GLN A 214 0.05 23.51 -7.85
N ILE A 215 0.08 23.31 -6.53
CA ILE A 215 1.28 23.66 -5.75
C ILE A 215 2.45 22.72 -6.06
N THR A 216 2.18 21.44 -6.35
CA THR A 216 3.20 20.47 -6.78
C THR A 216 3.78 20.87 -8.14
N ALA A 217 2.94 21.31 -9.08
CA ALA A 217 3.38 21.87 -10.35
C ALA A 217 4.25 23.12 -10.14
N ALA A 218 3.82 24.07 -9.29
CA ALA A 218 4.60 25.27 -8.96
C ALA A 218 5.99 24.91 -8.38
N ARG A 219 6.02 23.96 -7.43
CA ARG A 219 7.25 23.45 -6.78
C ARG A 219 8.24 22.86 -7.77
N SER A 220 7.77 22.21 -8.84
CA SER A 220 8.63 21.70 -9.91
C SER A 220 9.35 22.80 -10.69
N TYR A 221 8.77 24.00 -10.78
CA TYR A 221 9.38 25.14 -11.46
C TYR A 221 10.31 25.93 -10.56
N GLN A 222 9.90 26.22 -9.32
CA GLN A 222 10.70 26.87 -8.29
C GLN A 222 10.33 26.41 -6.89
N GLN A 223 11.34 26.16 -6.06
CA GLN A 223 11.18 25.90 -4.62
C GLN A 223 11.42 27.20 -3.87
N THR A 224 10.33 27.81 -3.39
CA THR A 224 10.35 29.01 -2.54
C THR A 224 9.79 28.65 -1.17
N GLU A 225 10.07 29.47 -0.16
CA GLU A 225 9.54 29.27 1.20
C GLU A 225 8.00 29.23 1.19
N GLU A 226 7.37 30.12 0.43
CA GLU A 226 5.91 30.18 0.28
C GLU A 226 5.32 28.91 -0.34
N VAL A 227 5.95 28.36 -1.38
CA VAL A 227 5.47 27.13 -2.02
C VAL A 227 5.66 25.92 -1.10
N GLU A 228 6.77 25.85 -0.38
CA GLU A 228 7.04 24.74 0.53
C GLU A 228 6.11 24.74 1.75
N GLU A 229 5.84 25.93 2.32
CA GLU A 229 4.87 26.10 3.40
C GLU A 229 3.46 25.69 2.95
N LEU A 230 3.04 26.15 1.77
CA LEU A 230 1.72 25.84 1.23
C LEU A 230 1.58 24.36 0.87
N PHE A 231 2.63 23.76 0.28
CA PHE A 231 2.69 22.33 0.00
C PHE A 231 2.56 21.50 1.28
N SER A 232 3.33 21.83 2.32
CA SER A 232 3.27 21.13 3.61
C SER A 232 1.88 21.26 4.24
N THR A 233 1.26 22.43 4.16
CA THR A 233 -0.08 22.69 4.72
C THR A 233 -1.14 21.86 3.99
N LEU A 234 -1.16 21.91 2.66
CA LEU A 234 -2.09 21.13 1.84
C LEU A 234 -1.89 19.63 2.03
N ARG A 235 -0.65 19.17 2.21
CA ARG A 235 -0.34 17.75 2.43
C ARG A 235 -0.93 17.27 3.75
N LEU A 236 -0.76 18.03 4.82
CA LEU A 236 -1.32 17.70 6.13
C LEU A 236 -2.85 17.72 6.12
N GLU A 237 -3.45 18.66 5.39
CA GLU A 237 -4.90 18.73 5.24
C GLU A 237 -5.42 17.50 4.48
N LEU A 238 -4.82 17.14 3.35
CA LEU A 238 -5.17 15.92 2.61
C LEU A 238 -4.95 14.66 3.46
N ASP A 239 -3.82 14.57 4.16
CA ASP A 239 -3.55 13.45 5.06
C ASP A 239 -4.67 13.32 6.12
N THR A 240 -5.19 14.44 6.63
CA THR A 240 -6.32 14.42 7.58
C THR A 240 -7.62 13.93 6.93
N LEU A 241 -7.95 14.44 5.73
CA LEU A 241 -9.16 14.04 4.99
C LEU A 241 -9.12 12.56 4.57
N ASP A 242 -7.95 12.09 4.17
CA ASP A 242 -7.70 10.72 3.73
C ASP A 242 -7.36 9.76 4.88
N ARG A 243 -7.37 10.25 6.12
CA ARG A 243 -7.01 9.50 7.34
C ARG A 243 -5.65 8.80 7.21
N VAL A 244 -4.68 9.52 6.64
CA VAL A 244 -3.30 9.09 6.46
C VAL A 244 -2.48 9.42 7.70
N THR A 245 -1.93 8.39 8.32
CA THR A 245 -0.88 8.51 9.33
C THR A 245 0.46 8.23 8.66
N ARG A 246 1.38 9.20 8.68
CA ARG A 246 2.71 9.02 8.08
C ARG A 246 3.70 8.39 9.05
N LEU A 247 4.32 7.30 8.64
CA LEU A 247 5.25 6.50 9.44
C LEU A 247 6.70 6.77 9.06
N ASN A 248 7.55 6.90 10.07
CA ASN A 248 8.99 6.98 9.90
C ASN A 248 9.59 5.57 9.90
N TYR A 249 9.61 4.92 8.75
CA TYR A 249 10.22 3.60 8.59
C TYR A 249 11.73 3.66 8.77
N GLN A 250 12.26 2.73 9.56
CA GLN A 250 13.70 2.55 9.75
C GLN A 250 14.13 1.17 9.24
N PRO A 251 15.24 1.07 8.50
CA PRO A 251 15.75 -0.22 8.07
C PRO A 251 16.17 -1.04 9.30
N LEU A 252 15.71 -2.28 9.35
CA LEU A 252 15.99 -3.20 10.45
C LEU A 252 17.44 -3.70 10.39
N PHE A 253 17.95 -3.95 9.19
CA PHE A 253 19.30 -4.45 8.97
C PHE A 253 20.16 -3.45 8.21
N SER A 254 21.34 -3.12 8.73
CA SER A 254 22.23 -2.13 8.09
C SER A 254 22.71 -2.49 6.68
N ARG A 255 22.68 -3.76 6.27
CA ARG A 255 23.12 -4.24 4.96
C ARG A 255 22.06 -5.04 4.20
N GLY A 256 20.82 -5.05 4.68
CA GLY A 256 19.79 -5.98 4.20
C GLY A 256 20.12 -7.45 4.49
N LEU A 257 19.39 -8.35 3.83
CA LEU A 257 19.48 -9.81 3.98
C LEU A 257 20.38 -10.48 2.93
N GLY A 258 20.74 -9.77 1.85
CA GLY A 258 21.55 -10.29 0.74
C GLY A 258 20.87 -10.08 -0.61
N ALA A 259 21.63 -10.08 -1.71
CA ALA A 259 21.08 -9.75 -3.04
C ALA A 259 20.13 -10.83 -3.62
N ASP A 260 20.18 -12.05 -3.08
CA ASP A 260 19.40 -13.21 -3.56
C ASP A 260 18.26 -13.58 -2.58
N VAL A 261 17.72 -12.58 -1.88
CA VAL A 261 16.68 -12.78 -0.86
C VAL A 261 15.51 -11.85 -1.16
N THR A 262 14.40 -12.43 -1.59
CA THR A 262 13.11 -11.75 -1.70
C THR A 262 12.19 -12.29 -0.61
N ILE A 263 11.61 -11.43 0.23
CA ILE A 263 10.74 -11.89 1.33
C ILE A 263 9.28 -11.89 0.91
N SER A 264 8.61 -13.05 0.95
CA SER A 264 7.18 -13.20 0.63
C SER A 264 6.26 -13.25 1.85
N LYS A 265 6.79 -13.59 3.04
CA LYS A 265 5.99 -13.62 4.28
C LYS A 265 6.83 -13.18 5.46
N ILE A 266 6.22 -12.46 6.39
CA ILE A 266 6.81 -12.11 7.68
C ILE A 266 5.89 -12.60 8.79
N VAL A 267 6.47 -13.30 9.75
CA VAL A 267 5.79 -13.78 10.96
C VAL A 267 6.56 -13.31 12.18
N VAL A 268 5.85 -12.79 13.19
CA VAL A 268 6.42 -12.40 14.47
C VAL A 268 5.80 -13.26 15.57
N THR A 269 6.65 -13.86 16.40
CA THR A 269 6.20 -14.70 17.53
C THR A 269 5.85 -13.85 18.75
N ALA A 270 5.26 -14.48 19.77
CA ALA A 270 4.95 -13.83 21.06
C ALA A 270 6.20 -13.25 21.77
N TRP A 271 7.39 -13.78 21.51
CA TRP A 271 8.65 -13.26 22.05
C TRP A 271 9.30 -12.20 21.16
N ASN A 272 8.57 -11.72 20.15
CA ASN A 272 9.02 -10.71 19.19
C ASN A 272 10.16 -11.20 18.29
N ASP A 273 10.35 -12.52 18.15
CA ASP A 273 11.28 -13.07 17.16
C ASP A 273 10.66 -12.99 15.76
N LEU A 274 11.49 -12.66 14.78
CA LEU A 274 11.09 -12.40 13.41
C LEU A 274 11.47 -13.58 12.52
N TYR A 275 10.50 -14.12 11.80
CA TYR A 275 10.68 -15.18 10.82
C TYR A 275 10.24 -14.67 9.45
N MET A 276 11.06 -14.88 8.44
CA MET A 276 10.85 -14.34 7.10
C MET A 276 10.98 -15.47 6.08
N LEU A 277 9.96 -15.65 5.24
CA LEU A 277 9.98 -16.64 4.17
C LEU A 277 10.68 -16.05 2.95
N ASN A 278 11.72 -16.72 2.46
CA ASN A 278 12.38 -16.38 1.21
C ASN A 278 11.59 -16.99 0.04
N ALA A 279 11.06 -16.14 -0.84
CA ALA A 279 10.25 -16.52 -2.00
C ALA A 279 11.02 -17.36 -3.03
N ASP A 280 12.34 -17.13 -3.17
CA ASP A 280 13.16 -17.74 -4.22
C ASP A 280 13.49 -19.21 -3.93
N TYR A 281 13.65 -19.55 -2.65
CA TYR A 281 14.07 -20.88 -2.20
C TYR A 281 13.07 -21.59 -1.29
N GLY A 282 12.04 -20.90 -0.80
CA GLY A 282 11.08 -21.45 0.16
C GLY A 282 11.71 -21.76 1.53
N THR A 283 12.79 -21.08 1.89
CA THR A 283 13.50 -21.24 3.18
C THR A 283 13.13 -20.12 4.14
N VAL A 284 13.10 -20.41 5.44
CA VAL A 284 12.80 -19.42 6.47
C VAL A 284 14.07 -18.87 7.09
N ILE A 285 14.19 -17.55 7.13
CA ILE A 285 15.25 -16.81 7.81
C ILE A 285 14.72 -16.42 9.19
N TRP A 286 15.43 -16.82 10.25
CA TRP A 286 15.12 -16.41 11.62
C TRP A 286 16.04 -15.27 12.06
N ALA A 287 15.43 -14.19 12.53
CA ALA A 287 16.10 -13.13 13.26
C ALA A 287 15.56 -13.05 14.69
N GLN A 288 16.43 -13.36 15.65
CA GLN A 288 16.12 -13.32 17.07
C GLN A 288 16.14 -11.87 17.58
N SER A 289 15.12 -11.51 18.36
CA SER A 289 15.02 -10.20 19.00
C SER A 289 15.99 -10.10 20.19
N ASN A 290 16.79 -9.05 20.19
CA ASN A 290 17.72 -8.69 21.27
C ASN A 290 17.50 -7.23 21.72
N PRO A 291 17.97 -6.83 22.91
CA PRO A 291 17.88 -5.43 23.37
C PRO A 291 18.51 -4.42 22.41
N ASP A 292 19.55 -4.83 21.67
CA ASP A 292 20.27 -3.99 20.71
C ASP A 292 19.72 -4.06 19.28
N GLY A 293 18.60 -4.78 19.06
CA GLY A 293 17.99 -5.00 17.75
C GLY A 293 17.86 -6.48 17.38
N TYR A 294 17.78 -6.79 16.09
CA TYR A 294 17.59 -8.15 15.61
C TYR A 294 18.91 -8.78 15.16
N LYS A 295 19.10 -10.05 15.48
CA LYS A 295 20.26 -10.84 15.04
C LYS A 295 19.80 -12.06 14.25
N ILE A 296 20.29 -12.20 13.02
CA ILE A 296 20.06 -13.38 12.18
C ILE A 296 20.77 -14.59 12.79
N ILE A 297 20.09 -15.73 12.80
CA ILE A 297 20.58 -17.00 13.31
C ILE A 297 20.84 -17.93 12.12
N ASP A 298 22.10 -18.01 11.70
CA ASP A 298 22.51 -18.78 10.50
C ASP A 298 22.36 -20.29 10.68
N GLU A 299 22.35 -20.77 11.93
CA GLU A 299 22.17 -22.19 12.26
C GLU A 299 20.71 -22.66 12.16
N PHE A 300 19.76 -21.74 11.99
CA PHE A 300 18.35 -22.09 11.86
C PHE A 300 18.07 -22.75 10.51
N SER A 301 17.37 -23.89 10.55
CA SER A 301 17.03 -24.66 9.36
C SER A 301 15.53 -24.91 9.32
N CYS A 302 14.86 -24.33 8.33
CA CYS A 302 13.43 -24.53 8.08
C CYS A 302 13.16 -24.23 6.60
N GLY A 303 12.64 -25.20 5.85
CA GLY A 303 12.53 -25.09 4.39
C GLY A 303 12.58 -26.46 3.71
N PRO A 304 12.99 -26.50 2.42
CA PRO A 304 13.05 -27.73 1.65
C PRO A 304 14.01 -28.75 2.25
N ILE A 305 13.56 -29.99 2.37
CA ILE A 305 14.37 -31.12 2.85
C ILE A 305 14.08 -32.33 1.97
N ASP A 306 15.13 -32.86 1.34
CA ASP A 306 15.07 -34.12 0.61
C ASP A 306 15.14 -35.31 1.57
N GLY A 307 14.18 -36.22 1.49
CA GLY A 307 14.09 -37.35 2.41
C GLY A 307 13.18 -38.47 1.91
N HIS A 308 12.78 -39.36 2.84
CA HIS A 308 11.76 -40.37 2.56
C HIS A 308 10.38 -39.74 2.33
N ILE A 309 10.09 -38.69 3.09
CA ILE A 309 9.06 -37.69 2.83
C ILE A 309 9.84 -36.43 2.52
N THR A 310 9.52 -35.76 1.41
CA THR A 310 10.25 -34.59 0.93
C THR A 310 9.38 -33.36 1.13
N VAL A 311 9.98 -32.30 1.68
CA VAL A 311 9.36 -30.97 1.73
C VAL A 311 9.95 -30.16 0.59
N GLY A 312 9.09 -29.65 -0.29
CA GLY A 312 9.48 -28.70 -1.33
C GLY A 312 9.72 -27.28 -0.80
N PRO A 313 9.92 -26.31 -1.70
CA PRO A 313 9.84 -24.89 -1.34
C PRO A 313 8.54 -24.58 -0.61
N LEU A 314 8.67 -23.99 0.58
CA LEU A 314 7.52 -23.56 1.36
C LEU A 314 6.80 -22.41 0.64
N VAL A 315 5.47 -22.47 0.64
CA VAL A 315 4.61 -21.41 0.08
C VAL A 315 4.24 -20.38 1.12
N ASP A 316 4.03 -20.80 2.36
CA ASP A 316 3.64 -19.93 3.46
C ASP A 316 4.09 -20.51 4.80
N ILE A 317 4.12 -19.65 5.83
CA ILE A 317 4.55 -19.96 7.19
C ILE A 317 3.66 -19.27 8.23
N VAL A 318 3.50 -19.90 9.38
CA VAL A 318 2.78 -19.34 10.54
C VAL A 318 3.52 -19.59 11.85
N ALA A 319 3.34 -18.68 12.80
CA ALA A 319 3.81 -18.87 14.17
C ALA A 319 2.86 -19.81 14.91
N LEU A 320 3.43 -20.81 15.57
CA LEU A 320 2.67 -21.69 16.46
C LEU A 320 2.47 -21.00 17.82
N PRO A 321 1.31 -21.20 18.48
CA PRO A 321 1.08 -20.70 19.83
C PRO A 321 2.08 -21.29 20.82
N THR A 322 2.45 -20.52 21.84
CA THR A 322 3.49 -20.89 22.82
C THR A 322 3.13 -22.06 23.73
N SER A 323 1.88 -22.52 23.69
CA SER A 323 1.33 -23.56 24.58
C SER A 323 1.37 -24.97 24.00
N GLN A 324 2.07 -25.20 22.88
CA GLN A 324 2.13 -26.52 22.26
C GLN A 324 3.09 -27.46 23.01
N GLU A 325 2.73 -28.75 23.06
CA GLU A 325 3.54 -29.77 23.73
C GLU A 325 4.89 -29.98 23.05
N ASP A 326 4.91 -29.91 21.71
CA ASP A 326 6.10 -30.18 20.90
C ASP A 326 7.10 -29.03 20.88
N GLN A 327 6.81 -27.84 21.42
CA GLN A 327 7.72 -26.67 21.43
C GLN A 327 8.17 -26.15 20.05
N ALA A 328 7.61 -26.65 18.95
CA ALA A 328 7.79 -26.08 17.62
C ALA A 328 7.33 -24.61 17.61
N THR A 329 8.10 -23.76 16.92
CA THR A 329 7.86 -22.32 16.90
C THR A 329 7.21 -21.85 15.61
N ILE A 330 7.56 -22.47 14.49
CA ILE A 330 7.02 -22.18 13.16
C ILE A 330 6.50 -23.47 12.54
N LEU A 331 5.36 -23.36 11.86
CA LEU A 331 4.90 -24.34 10.90
C LEU A 331 5.01 -23.74 9.49
N GLY A 332 5.58 -24.50 8.57
CA GLY A 332 5.59 -24.20 7.14
C GLY A 332 4.83 -25.25 6.34
N VAL A 333 4.29 -24.84 5.19
CA VAL A 333 3.60 -25.73 4.25
C VAL A 333 4.20 -25.54 2.85
N ASP A 334 4.40 -26.65 2.13
CA ASP A 334 4.77 -26.62 0.71
C ASP A 334 3.54 -26.74 -0.21
N LYS A 335 3.76 -26.61 -1.53
CA LYS A 335 2.68 -26.72 -2.53
C LYS A 335 1.90 -28.03 -2.48
N ASN A 336 2.47 -29.12 -1.98
CA ASN A 336 1.85 -30.45 -1.95
C ASN A 336 1.15 -30.75 -0.62
N HIS A 337 0.99 -29.75 0.24
CA HIS A 337 0.46 -29.88 1.60
C HIS A 337 1.37 -30.71 2.53
N THR A 338 2.67 -30.85 2.20
CA THR A 338 3.64 -31.41 3.14
C THR A 338 4.00 -30.32 4.14
N MET A 339 3.87 -30.64 5.43
CA MET A 339 4.06 -29.71 6.53
C MET A 339 5.39 -29.95 7.23
N ILE A 340 5.97 -28.88 7.77
CA ILE A 340 7.22 -28.93 8.53
C ILE A 340 7.09 -28.12 9.82
N PHE A 341 7.45 -28.73 10.94
CA PHE A 341 7.67 -28.05 12.21
C PHE A 341 9.13 -27.66 12.37
N CYS A 342 9.36 -26.42 12.79
CA CYS A 342 10.69 -25.86 12.97
C CYS A 342 10.85 -25.30 14.39
N TYR A 343 12.00 -25.57 15.00
CA TYR A 343 12.27 -25.35 16.42
C TYR A 343 13.29 -24.23 16.62
N ALA A 344 12.97 -23.25 17.46
CA ALA A 344 13.86 -22.13 17.77
C ALA A 344 14.99 -22.51 18.75
N ASP A 345 14.91 -23.66 19.41
CA ASP A 345 15.92 -24.09 20.39
C ASP A 345 17.19 -24.66 19.75
N LEU A 346 17.16 -24.92 18.44
CA LEU A 346 18.22 -25.52 17.62
C LEU A 346 18.71 -26.90 18.12
N THR A 347 18.00 -27.51 19.08
CA THR A 347 18.36 -28.84 19.60
C THR A 347 17.59 -29.94 18.89
N GLU A 348 16.40 -29.62 18.41
CA GLU A 348 15.55 -30.51 17.63
C GLU A 348 15.70 -30.26 16.13
N THR A 349 15.70 -31.35 15.36
CA THR A 349 15.66 -31.25 13.89
C THR A 349 14.22 -31.02 13.43
N PRO A 350 14.00 -30.30 12.32
CA PRO A 350 12.66 -30.10 11.78
C PRO A 350 11.91 -31.43 11.59
N VAL A 351 10.63 -31.44 11.96
CA VAL A 351 9.76 -32.62 11.84
C VAL A 351 8.85 -32.45 10.64
N ILE A 352 8.86 -33.42 9.75
CA ILE A 352 8.10 -33.42 8.50
C ILE A 352 6.92 -34.37 8.64
N PHE A 353 5.74 -33.94 8.21
CA PHE A 353 4.54 -34.77 8.23
C PHE A 353 3.57 -34.36 7.12
N GLU A 354 2.66 -35.28 6.82
CA GLU A 354 1.59 -35.09 5.84
C GLU A 354 0.29 -35.55 6.50
N ASP A 355 -0.78 -34.77 6.37
CA ASP A 355 -2.11 -35.29 6.68
C ASP A 355 -2.59 -36.18 5.53
N ILE A 356 -3.01 -37.40 5.87
CA ILE A 356 -3.58 -38.40 4.97
C ILE A 356 -5.07 -38.67 5.27
N SER A 357 -5.66 -37.88 6.16
CA SER A 357 -7.04 -38.05 6.64
C SER A 357 -8.07 -37.55 5.64
N TYR A 358 -7.68 -36.66 4.73
CA TYR A 358 -8.55 -36.14 3.69
C TYR A 358 -8.99 -37.21 2.69
N THR A 359 -10.30 -37.24 2.41
CA THR A 359 -10.88 -38.20 1.46
C THR A 359 -10.98 -37.65 0.04
N LEU A 360 -10.96 -36.32 -0.13
CA LEU A 360 -10.94 -35.65 -1.42
C LEU A 360 -9.51 -35.39 -1.90
N GLY A 361 -9.35 -35.28 -3.22
CA GLY A 361 -8.08 -34.95 -3.82
C GLY A 361 -7.72 -33.48 -3.58
N ARG A 362 -6.50 -33.23 -3.08
CA ARG A 362 -5.91 -31.90 -2.90
C ARG A 362 -5.30 -31.36 -4.19
N GLY A 363 -5.34 -30.04 -4.33
CA GLY A 363 -4.64 -29.26 -5.34
C GLY A 363 -3.32 -28.75 -4.77
N GLN A 364 -2.98 -27.51 -5.13
CA GLN A 364 -1.79 -26.84 -4.61
C GLN A 364 -2.17 -25.90 -3.47
N ALA A 365 -1.43 -25.97 -2.36
CA ALA A 365 -1.54 -24.99 -1.29
C ALA A 365 -1.03 -23.63 -1.77
N GLU A 366 -1.83 -22.59 -1.56
CA GLU A 366 -1.50 -21.20 -1.94
C GLU A 366 -1.09 -20.36 -0.73
N ALA A 367 -1.88 -20.42 0.34
CA ALA A 367 -1.67 -19.64 1.57
C ALA A 367 -2.15 -20.43 2.79
N ILE A 368 -1.63 -20.09 3.96
CA ILE A 368 -2.09 -20.68 5.23
C ILE A 368 -2.40 -19.59 6.25
N ALA A 369 -3.34 -19.86 7.14
CA ALA A 369 -3.56 -19.03 8.32
C ALA A 369 -3.82 -19.86 9.55
N MET A 370 -3.26 -19.39 10.66
CA MET A 370 -3.60 -19.90 11.97
C MET A 370 -4.72 -19.07 12.57
N SER A 371 -5.72 -19.74 13.15
CA SER A 371 -6.76 -19.05 13.93
C SER A 371 -6.11 -18.21 15.03
N SER A 372 -6.44 -16.93 15.09
CA SER A 372 -5.93 -16.03 16.14
C SER A 372 -6.54 -16.29 17.53
N SER A 373 -7.51 -17.21 17.65
CA SER A 373 -8.13 -17.60 18.91
C SER A 373 -8.23 -19.12 19.06
N ALA A 374 -8.30 -19.60 20.30
CA ALA A 374 -8.38 -21.04 20.57
C ALA A 374 -9.72 -21.63 20.10
N PRO A 375 -9.73 -22.81 19.44
CA PRO A 375 -8.56 -23.64 19.11
C PRO A 375 -7.76 -23.06 17.93
N TYR A 376 -6.42 -23.06 18.05
CA TYR A 376 -5.47 -22.50 17.07
C TYR A 376 -5.30 -23.40 15.84
N ASN A 377 -6.40 -23.80 15.21
CA ASN A 377 -6.41 -24.63 14.02
C ASN A 377 -5.73 -23.90 12.85
N LEU A 378 -5.11 -24.68 11.97
CA LEU A 378 -4.49 -24.20 10.74
C LEU A 378 -5.50 -24.34 9.61
N TYR A 379 -5.57 -23.33 8.75
CA TYR A 379 -6.41 -23.30 7.55
C TYR A 379 -5.49 -23.18 6.34
N ILE A 380 -5.67 -24.05 5.34
CA ILE A 380 -4.84 -24.12 4.15
C ILE A 380 -5.72 -23.82 2.92
N LEU A 381 -5.37 -22.77 2.17
CA LEU A 381 -6.06 -22.36 0.95
C LEU A 381 -5.66 -23.24 -0.23
N ASP A 382 -6.63 -23.78 -0.94
CA ASP A 382 -6.43 -24.52 -2.19
C ASP A 382 -7.36 -23.95 -3.28
N PRO A 383 -6.89 -22.94 -4.04
CA PRO A 383 -7.68 -22.30 -5.09
C PRO A 383 -8.03 -23.27 -6.23
N GLU A 384 -7.16 -24.24 -6.53
CA GLU A 384 -7.38 -25.20 -7.62
C GLU A 384 -8.59 -26.10 -7.34
N LYS A 385 -8.73 -26.54 -6.08
CA LYS A 385 -9.88 -27.35 -5.64
C LYS A 385 -11.04 -26.52 -5.11
N ARG A 386 -10.87 -25.19 -4.99
CA ARG A 386 -11.85 -24.29 -4.35
C ARG A 386 -12.20 -24.81 -2.96
N ALA A 387 -11.16 -25.11 -2.20
CA ALA A 387 -11.29 -25.71 -0.89
C ALA A 387 -10.43 -24.97 0.13
N ILE A 388 -10.86 -25.03 1.38
CA ILE A 388 -10.03 -24.68 2.53
C ILE A 388 -9.98 -25.94 3.40
N TRP A 389 -8.76 -26.37 3.70
CA TRP A 389 -8.50 -27.53 4.55
C TRP A 389 -8.19 -27.03 5.96
N ILE A 390 -8.81 -27.64 6.97
CA ILE A 390 -8.50 -27.37 8.37
C ILE A 390 -7.61 -28.48 8.88
N GLU A 391 -6.54 -28.15 9.59
CA GLU A 391 -5.74 -29.08 10.41
C GLU A 391 -5.96 -28.75 11.88
N TYR A 392 -6.31 -29.76 12.68
CA TYR A 392 -6.74 -29.54 14.05
C TYR A 392 -5.59 -29.48 15.05
N GLN A 393 -5.54 -28.42 15.86
CA GLN A 393 -4.55 -28.26 16.91
C GLN A 393 -4.63 -29.39 17.97
N SER A 394 -5.83 -29.92 18.23
CA SER A 394 -6.04 -31.05 19.15
C SER A 394 -5.43 -32.37 18.67
N GLN A 395 -5.19 -32.50 17.37
CA GLN A 395 -4.53 -33.65 16.75
C GLN A 395 -3.08 -33.34 16.37
N ASN A 396 -2.53 -32.24 16.94
CA ASN A 396 -1.21 -31.74 16.62
C ASN A 396 -1.01 -31.55 15.09
N TYR A 397 -2.08 -31.12 14.41
CA TYR A 397 -2.12 -30.86 12.97
C TYR A 397 -1.84 -32.07 12.08
N HIS A 398 -1.98 -33.30 12.60
CA HIS A 398 -1.83 -34.54 11.82
C HIS A 398 -3.16 -35.09 11.29
N GLU A 399 -4.27 -34.43 11.59
CA GLU A 399 -5.60 -34.82 11.13
C GLU A 399 -6.46 -33.58 10.94
N GLY A 400 -7.15 -33.55 9.81
CA GLY A 400 -7.96 -32.43 9.39
C GLY A 400 -9.31 -32.76 8.79
N SER A 401 -10.00 -31.71 8.34
CA SER A 401 -11.25 -31.80 7.57
C SER A 401 -11.32 -30.74 6.49
N GLU A 402 -12.28 -30.87 5.59
CA GLU A 402 -12.68 -29.75 4.74
C GLU A 402 -13.43 -28.70 5.58
N TYR A 403 -13.17 -27.42 5.32
CA TYR A 403 -13.87 -26.32 5.98
C TYR A 403 -15.28 -26.12 5.42
N PHE A 404 -15.40 -26.19 4.10
CA PHE A 404 -16.69 -26.15 3.43
C PHE A 404 -17.21 -27.57 3.23
N GLY A 405 -18.46 -27.82 3.60
CA GLY A 405 -19.16 -29.03 3.16
C GLY A 405 -19.35 -29.06 1.64
N ALA A 406 -19.85 -30.18 1.12
CA ALA A 406 -19.85 -30.49 -0.33
C ALA A 406 -20.73 -29.59 -1.24
N ILE A 407 -21.46 -28.58 -0.73
CA ILE A 407 -22.54 -27.92 -1.50
C ILE A 407 -22.45 -26.38 -1.53
N ASP A 408 -21.87 -25.70 -0.52
CA ASP A 408 -22.03 -24.24 -0.35
C ASP A 408 -20.70 -23.45 -0.25
N SER A 409 -19.65 -23.93 -0.90
CA SER A 409 -18.35 -23.24 -0.93
C SER A 409 -18.39 -21.99 -1.84
N PRO A 410 -17.84 -20.83 -1.42
CA PRO A 410 -17.71 -19.65 -2.28
C PRO A 410 -16.76 -19.91 -3.46
N GLU A 411 -16.81 -19.06 -4.49
CA GLU A 411 -15.79 -19.09 -5.53
C GLU A 411 -14.42 -18.75 -4.91
N MET A 412 -13.38 -19.48 -5.30
CA MET A 412 -12.02 -19.35 -4.74
C MET A 412 -10.92 -19.58 -5.78
N ALA A 413 -11.26 -19.74 -7.06
CA ALA A 413 -10.25 -19.99 -8.09
C ALA A 413 -9.24 -18.84 -8.26
N ASP A 414 -9.59 -17.63 -7.80
CA ASP A 414 -8.79 -16.40 -7.80
C ASP A 414 -8.39 -15.94 -6.39
N ALA A 415 -8.60 -16.78 -5.36
CA ALA A 415 -8.20 -16.48 -3.99
C ALA A 415 -6.67 -16.55 -3.85
N ILE A 416 -6.09 -15.56 -3.18
CA ILE A 416 -4.63 -15.43 -3.02
C ILE A 416 -4.17 -15.49 -1.56
N GLU A 417 -5.01 -15.10 -0.62
CA GLU A 417 -4.68 -15.15 0.81
C GLU A 417 -5.95 -15.38 1.65
N LEU A 418 -5.79 -15.91 2.86
CA LEU A 418 -6.86 -15.99 3.85
C LEU A 418 -6.35 -15.61 5.23
N VAL A 419 -7.25 -15.11 6.09
CA VAL A 419 -6.99 -14.89 7.52
C VAL A 419 -8.21 -15.30 8.33
N THR A 420 -8.01 -15.74 9.56
CA THR A 420 -9.11 -16.24 10.39
C THR A 420 -8.86 -16.00 11.88
N ASN A 421 -9.93 -15.74 12.61
CA ASN A 421 -9.95 -15.76 14.07
C ASN A 421 -10.59 -17.05 14.64
N GLY A 422 -10.95 -18.00 13.76
CA GLY A 422 -11.63 -19.25 14.08
C GLY A 422 -13.14 -19.20 13.89
N SER A 423 -13.77 -18.05 14.20
CA SER A 423 -15.22 -17.84 13.99
C SER A 423 -15.55 -17.08 12.71
N GLU A 424 -14.65 -16.19 12.30
CA GLU A 424 -14.72 -15.43 11.05
C GLU A 424 -13.48 -15.77 10.22
N LEU A 425 -13.72 -16.11 8.96
CA LEU A 425 -12.69 -16.36 7.96
C LEU A 425 -12.88 -15.36 6.82
N PHE A 426 -11.79 -14.71 6.43
CA PHE A 426 -11.76 -13.77 5.31
C PHE A 426 -10.86 -14.36 4.22
N ILE A 427 -11.25 -14.20 2.97
CA ILE A 427 -10.51 -14.62 1.79
C ILE A 427 -10.29 -13.39 0.93
N LEU A 428 -9.05 -13.09 0.60
CA LEU A 428 -8.67 -12.03 -0.32
C LEU A 428 -8.51 -12.60 -1.74
N HIS A 429 -9.14 -11.96 -2.71
CA HIS A 429 -9.08 -12.33 -4.12
C HIS A 429 -8.11 -11.41 -4.88
N ASN A 430 -7.59 -11.90 -6.00
CA ASN A 430 -6.54 -11.23 -6.78
C ASN A 430 -6.91 -9.83 -7.33
N ASP A 431 -8.19 -9.51 -7.45
CA ASP A 431 -8.70 -8.19 -7.85
C ASP A 431 -9.06 -7.29 -6.65
N GLY A 432 -8.84 -7.76 -5.42
CA GLY A 432 -8.94 -6.99 -4.19
C GLY A 432 -10.30 -7.03 -3.51
N TYR A 433 -11.31 -7.77 -4.01
CA TYR A 433 -12.52 -7.99 -3.21
C TYR A 433 -12.28 -9.07 -2.14
N VAL A 434 -13.14 -9.07 -1.13
CA VAL A 434 -13.04 -10.01 -0.01
C VAL A 434 -14.30 -10.87 0.06
N THR A 435 -14.12 -12.16 0.34
CA THR A 435 -15.20 -13.02 0.81
C THR A 435 -15.10 -13.17 2.32
N LYS A 436 -16.21 -12.97 3.05
CA LYS A 436 -16.27 -13.18 4.50
C LYS A 436 -17.19 -14.35 4.83
N CYS A 437 -16.68 -15.32 5.56
CA CYS A 437 -17.42 -16.47 6.06
C CYS A 437 -17.50 -16.43 7.59
N VAL A 438 -18.69 -16.67 8.13
CA VAL A 438 -18.94 -16.71 9.57
C VAL A 438 -19.44 -18.09 9.96
N THR A 439 -18.78 -18.68 10.95
CA THR A 439 -19.13 -19.97 11.53
C THR A 439 -19.73 -19.72 12.92
N GLU A 440 -21.06 -19.81 13.03
CA GLU A 440 -21.75 -19.55 14.30
C GLU A 440 -21.44 -20.59 15.38
N ARG A 441 -21.20 -21.84 14.96
CA ARG A 441 -20.89 -22.99 15.82
C ARG A 441 -19.92 -23.90 15.09
N ALA A 442 -19.05 -24.59 15.84
CA ALA A 442 -18.01 -25.46 15.27
C ALA A 442 -18.57 -26.60 14.38
N ASP A 443 -19.83 -26.99 14.55
CA ASP A 443 -20.53 -28.03 13.80
C ASP A 443 -21.44 -27.50 12.67
N ALA A 444 -21.52 -26.18 12.50
CA ALA A 444 -22.37 -25.54 11.49
C ALA A 444 -21.59 -25.24 10.21
N ASP A 445 -22.28 -25.35 9.07
CA ASP A 445 -21.73 -24.89 7.80
C ASP A 445 -21.48 -23.37 7.86
N PRO A 446 -20.32 -22.89 7.37
CA PRO A 446 -20.01 -21.47 7.37
C PRO A 446 -20.94 -20.70 6.43
N LEU A 447 -21.43 -19.54 6.89
CA LEU A 447 -22.24 -18.62 6.09
C LEU A 447 -21.34 -17.57 5.44
N CYS A 448 -21.22 -17.61 4.12
CA CYS A 448 -20.36 -16.71 3.37
C CYS A 448 -21.12 -15.57 2.68
N THR A 449 -20.56 -14.37 2.75
CA THR A 449 -20.95 -13.20 1.97
C THR A 449 -19.86 -12.93 0.94
N THR A 450 -20.24 -12.92 -0.34
CA THR A 450 -19.33 -12.66 -1.46
C THR A 450 -20.05 -11.82 -2.55
N PRO A 451 -19.50 -10.66 -2.95
CA PRO A 451 -18.42 -9.94 -2.27
C PRO A 451 -18.88 -9.40 -0.90
N PHE A 452 -17.95 -9.28 0.04
CA PHE A 452 -18.14 -8.57 1.30
C PHE A 452 -17.62 -7.13 1.14
N ASP A 453 -18.55 -6.18 1.13
CA ASP A 453 -18.26 -4.79 0.75
C ASP A 453 -17.40 -4.06 1.79
N TYR A 454 -16.46 -3.26 1.30
CA TYR A 454 -15.76 -2.25 2.08
C TYR A 454 -16.68 -1.08 2.40
N SER A 455 -16.56 -0.53 3.60
CA SER A 455 -17.25 0.70 4.01
C SER A 455 -16.25 1.84 4.14
N ASP A 456 -16.36 2.85 3.26
CA ASP A 456 -15.55 4.07 3.33
C ASP A 456 -16.43 5.28 3.70
N THR A 457 -16.13 5.89 4.84
CA THR A 457 -16.86 7.05 5.37
C THR A 457 -16.17 8.37 5.07
N ARG A 458 -15.08 8.38 4.29
CA ARG A 458 -14.44 9.62 3.83
C ARG A 458 -15.36 10.40 2.88
N PRO A 459 -15.37 11.74 2.93
CA PRO A 459 -16.14 12.55 2.00
C PRO A 459 -15.82 12.24 0.54
N GLY A 460 -16.84 11.99 -0.28
CA GLY A 460 -16.68 11.71 -1.71
C GLY A 460 -16.24 10.29 -2.05
N SER A 461 -16.06 9.41 -1.06
CA SER A 461 -15.82 7.99 -1.28
C SER A 461 -17.13 7.20 -1.31
N GLU A 462 -17.15 6.09 -2.05
CA GLU A 462 -18.30 5.18 -2.13
C GLU A 462 -17.91 3.81 -1.60
N SER A 463 -18.77 3.24 -0.74
CA SER A 463 -18.65 1.86 -0.27
C SER A 463 -18.97 0.87 -1.39
N GLY A 464 -18.33 -0.30 -1.37
CA GLY A 464 -18.55 -1.33 -2.37
C GLY A 464 -17.54 -2.47 -2.30
N PRO A 465 -17.57 -3.38 -3.28
CA PRO A 465 -16.75 -4.59 -3.27
C PRO A 465 -15.26 -4.34 -3.47
N PHE A 466 -14.89 -3.15 -3.97
CA PHE A 466 -13.50 -2.74 -4.19
C PHE A 466 -13.24 -1.44 -3.44
N PHE A 467 -12.05 -1.31 -2.86
CA PHE A 467 -11.65 -0.08 -2.17
C PHE A 467 -11.04 0.92 -3.17
N ALA A 468 -11.64 2.10 -3.31
CA ALA A 468 -11.20 3.07 -4.30
C ALA A 468 -9.79 3.60 -3.99
N GLY A 469 -8.89 3.51 -4.99
CA GLY A 469 -7.54 4.06 -4.91
C GLY A 469 -6.54 3.18 -4.16
N ALA A 470 -6.84 1.91 -3.92
CA ALA A 470 -5.88 0.92 -3.43
C ALA A 470 -6.09 -0.44 -4.12
N ASN A 471 -5.02 -1.22 -4.27
CA ASN A 471 -5.10 -2.62 -4.68
C ASN A 471 -4.45 -3.48 -3.61
N PHE A 472 -5.24 -4.35 -2.96
CA PHE A 472 -4.77 -5.18 -1.88
C PHE A 472 -4.30 -6.54 -2.40
N ASP A 473 -3.07 -6.92 -2.05
CA ASP A 473 -2.46 -8.20 -2.43
C ASP A 473 -2.04 -9.04 -1.22
N SER A 474 -2.02 -8.45 -0.02
CA SER A 474 -1.79 -9.17 1.22
C SER A 474 -2.58 -8.58 2.38
N PHE A 475 -2.93 -9.42 3.36
CA PHE A 475 -3.61 -8.97 4.56
C PHE A 475 -3.36 -9.85 5.79
N THR A 476 -3.53 -9.26 6.98
CA THR A 476 -3.39 -9.94 8.27
C THR A 476 -4.48 -9.47 9.24
N ILE A 477 -4.84 -10.33 10.19
CA ILE A 477 -5.73 -9.96 11.29
C ILE A 477 -4.91 -9.79 12.56
N LYS A 478 -4.96 -8.59 13.15
CA LYS A 478 -4.45 -8.37 14.50
C LYS A 478 -5.46 -8.95 15.48
N GLY A 479 -5.01 -9.87 16.33
CA GLY A 479 -5.82 -10.43 17.42
C GLY A 479 -6.15 -9.42 18.52
N SER A 480 -6.91 -9.86 19.53
CA SER A 480 -7.32 -9.03 20.66
C SER A 480 -6.13 -8.66 21.57
N PRO A 481 -6.07 -7.45 22.17
CA PRO A 481 -7.06 -6.36 22.11
C PRO A 481 -6.96 -5.50 20.84
N GLY A 482 -8.09 -4.91 20.43
CA GLY A 482 -8.15 -4.01 19.27
C GLY A 482 -8.08 -4.76 17.93
N MET A 483 -8.92 -5.79 17.78
CA MET A 483 -8.98 -6.59 16.56
C MET A 483 -9.24 -5.70 15.34
N ALA A 484 -8.38 -5.84 14.34
CA ALA A 484 -8.44 -5.08 13.10
C ALA A 484 -7.85 -5.92 11.97
N VAL A 485 -8.36 -5.69 10.77
CA VAL A 485 -7.82 -6.27 9.55
C VAL A 485 -6.89 -5.22 8.94
N TYR A 486 -5.64 -5.61 8.71
CA TYR A 486 -4.66 -4.78 8.01
C TYR A 486 -4.46 -5.35 6.61
N MET A 487 -4.48 -4.49 5.59
CA MET A 487 -4.25 -4.86 4.19
C MET A 487 -3.12 -4.02 3.62
N LEU A 488 -2.32 -4.59 2.73
CA LEU A 488 -1.19 -3.91 2.09
C LEU A 488 -1.56 -3.55 0.65
N ASP A 489 -1.35 -2.29 0.30
CA ASP A 489 -1.14 -1.88 -1.09
C ASP A 489 0.38 -1.82 -1.33
N SER A 490 0.89 -2.80 -2.06
CA SER A 490 2.33 -3.00 -2.25
C SER A 490 2.98 -1.91 -3.08
N GLU A 491 2.29 -1.41 -4.12
CA GLU A 491 2.82 -0.38 -5.02
C GLU A 491 2.96 0.96 -4.30
N GLU A 492 1.97 1.30 -3.47
CA GLU A 492 1.98 2.53 -2.67
C GLU A 492 2.74 2.40 -1.34
N GLN A 493 3.25 1.20 -1.01
CA GLN A 493 3.86 0.85 0.28
C GLN A 493 2.98 1.30 1.46
N ALA A 494 1.66 1.12 1.31
CA ALA A 494 0.66 1.67 2.20
C ALA A 494 -0.10 0.56 2.91
N LEU A 495 -0.21 0.64 4.24
CA LEU A 495 -1.06 -0.28 5.01
C LEU A 495 -2.40 0.37 5.32
N TYR A 496 -3.47 -0.34 5.07
CA TYR A 496 -4.82 0.10 5.38
C TYR A 496 -5.35 -0.69 6.57
N ARG A 497 -5.93 0.02 7.53
CA ARG A 497 -6.55 -0.58 8.71
C ARG A 497 -8.06 -0.51 8.59
N PHE A 498 -8.69 -1.66 8.76
CA PHE A 498 -10.12 -1.85 8.74
C PHE A 498 -10.61 -2.49 10.04
N SER A 499 -11.88 -2.27 10.36
CA SER A 499 -12.59 -3.12 11.33
C SER A 499 -12.80 -4.53 10.76
N THR A 500 -13.24 -5.49 11.58
CA THR A 500 -13.62 -6.83 11.09
C THR A 500 -14.89 -6.83 10.24
N GLN A 501 -15.56 -5.69 10.10
CA GLN A 501 -16.65 -5.46 9.15
C GLN A 501 -16.20 -4.67 7.91
N LEU A 502 -14.89 -4.62 7.64
CA LEU A 502 -14.27 -3.88 6.53
C LEU A 502 -14.64 -2.39 6.50
N GLU A 503 -14.90 -1.79 7.65
CA GLU A 503 -15.03 -0.34 7.76
C GLU A 503 -13.63 0.28 7.82
N PHE A 504 -13.34 1.18 6.87
CA PHE A 504 -12.07 1.88 6.78
C PHE A 504 -11.86 2.80 7.98
N GLN A 505 -10.72 2.62 8.66
CA GLN A 505 -10.36 3.39 9.84
C GLN A 505 -9.28 4.41 9.52
N GLU A 506 -8.15 3.95 9.00
CA GLU A 506 -6.97 4.78 8.72
C GLU A 506 -6.04 4.06 7.73
N GLN A 507 -5.15 4.81 7.10
CA GLN A 507 -4.07 4.28 6.27
C GLN A 507 -2.72 4.79 6.75
N PHE A 508 -1.70 3.95 6.63
CA PHE A 508 -0.35 4.22 7.05
C PHE A 508 0.56 4.27 5.84
N ARG A 509 1.19 5.43 5.63
CA ARG A 509 2.09 5.66 4.49
C ARG A 509 3.46 6.07 4.99
N PRO A 510 4.55 5.80 4.27
CA PRO A 510 5.85 6.29 4.69
C PRO A 510 5.92 7.83 4.60
N ILE A 511 6.71 8.47 5.48
CA ILE A 511 6.97 9.94 5.43
C ILE A 511 7.64 10.30 4.10
N ASP A 512 8.64 9.51 3.74
CA ASP A 512 9.37 9.55 2.47
C ASP A 512 9.39 8.12 1.91
N GLY A 513 9.28 7.96 0.58
CA GLY A 513 9.31 6.63 -0.05
C GLY A 513 10.49 5.80 0.46
N ILE A 514 10.24 4.53 0.82
CA ILE A 514 11.23 3.68 1.48
C ILE A 514 12.35 3.35 0.49
N ILE A 515 11.95 2.74 -0.62
CA ILE A 515 12.71 2.41 -1.83
C ILE A 515 11.71 2.47 -3.00
N ASP A 516 12.17 2.79 -4.21
CA ASP A 516 11.37 2.74 -5.45
C ASP A 516 11.09 1.29 -5.92
N GLN A 517 10.59 0.43 -5.03
CA GLN A 517 10.14 -0.94 -5.32
C GLN A 517 8.89 -1.27 -4.49
N PRO A 518 7.96 -2.10 -4.98
CA PRO A 518 6.80 -2.50 -4.21
C PRO A 518 7.18 -3.23 -2.91
N ALA A 519 6.37 -3.08 -1.87
CA ALA A 519 6.46 -3.95 -0.71
C ALA A 519 6.13 -5.40 -1.10
N THR A 520 6.76 -6.38 -0.46
CA THR A 520 6.58 -7.80 -0.81
C THR A 520 5.94 -8.61 0.30
N ALA A 521 5.96 -8.10 1.54
CA ALA A 521 5.32 -8.71 2.68
C ALA A 521 5.20 -7.70 3.82
N PHE A 522 4.27 -7.94 4.74
CA PHE A 522 4.19 -7.17 5.97
C PHE A 522 3.64 -8.00 7.13
N THR A 523 3.79 -7.48 8.34
CA THR A 523 3.04 -7.95 9.51
C THR A 523 2.91 -6.84 10.55
N VAL A 524 1.89 -6.93 11.40
CA VAL A 524 1.63 -6.00 12.50
C VAL A 524 1.58 -6.78 13.80
N THR A 525 2.39 -6.36 14.77
CA THR A 525 2.46 -7.01 16.08
C THR A 525 1.34 -6.54 17.01
N MET A 526 1.14 -7.26 18.12
CA MET A 526 0.22 -6.84 19.18
C MET A 526 0.62 -5.50 19.82
N SER A 527 1.90 -5.15 19.79
CA SER A 527 2.45 -3.88 20.27
C SER A 527 2.38 -2.74 19.26
N ASP A 528 1.57 -2.87 18.20
CA ASP A 528 1.40 -1.85 17.15
C ASP A 528 2.70 -1.49 16.44
N ARG A 529 3.61 -2.45 16.33
CA ARG A 529 4.80 -2.34 15.49
C ARG A 529 4.52 -2.99 14.15
N VAL A 530 4.82 -2.29 13.06
CA VAL A 530 4.78 -2.83 11.71
C VAL A 530 6.17 -3.26 11.27
N PHE A 531 6.22 -4.39 10.55
CA PHE A 531 7.36 -4.80 9.75
C PHE A 531 6.89 -4.87 8.30
N MET A 532 7.66 -4.29 7.40
CA MET A 532 7.40 -4.29 5.96
C MET A 532 8.67 -4.74 5.24
N ALA A 533 8.55 -5.74 4.38
CA ALA A 533 9.60 -6.15 3.48
C ALA A 533 9.50 -5.36 2.18
N VAL A 534 10.64 -4.88 1.71
CA VAL A 534 10.82 -4.35 0.36
C VAL A 534 12.11 -4.98 -0.16
N ASP A 535 11.99 -5.82 -1.19
CA ASP A 535 13.12 -6.57 -1.77
C ASP A 535 13.83 -7.42 -0.69
N ASN A 536 15.12 -7.13 -0.44
CA ASN A 536 15.97 -7.81 0.53
C ASN A 536 16.12 -7.09 1.87
N GLN A 537 15.27 -6.11 2.16
CA GLN A 537 15.33 -5.32 3.37
C GLN A 537 14.01 -5.38 4.14
N ILE A 538 14.12 -5.36 5.47
CA ILE A 538 12.98 -5.19 6.35
C ILE A 538 13.01 -3.78 6.92
N TYR A 539 11.87 -3.13 6.92
CA TYR A 539 11.65 -1.83 7.54
C TYR A 539 10.69 -1.98 8.70
N THR A 540 10.90 -1.20 9.75
CA THR A 540 10.01 -1.19 10.90
C THR A 540 9.62 0.22 11.29
N ALA A 541 8.37 0.36 11.74
CA ALA A 541 7.82 1.59 12.30
C ALA A 541 6.82 1.25 13.41
N GLN A 542 6.51 2.24 14.22
CA GLN A 542 5.48 2.15 15.25
C GLN A 542 4.21 2.84 14.74
N LEU A 543 3.07 2.14 14.74
CA LEU A 543 1.78 2.67 14.25
C LEU A 543 1.21 3.75 15.18
N LEU A 544 1.37 3.56 16.50
CA LEU A 544 0.94 4.50 17.54
C LEU A 544 2.14 4.94 18.39
N PRO A 545 2.43 6.25 18.51
CA PRO A 545 3.59 6.77 19.25
C PRO A 545 3.57 6.46 20.75
#